data_AF-A0A497Y210-F1
#
_entry.id   AF-A0A497Y210-F1
#
_cell.length_a   1.000
_cell.length_b   1.000
_cell.length_c   1.000
_cell.angle_alpha   90.00
_cell.angle_beta   90.00
_cell.angle_gamma   90.00
#
_symmetry.space_group_name_H-M   'P 1'
#
loop_
_entity.id
_entity.type
_entity.pdbx_description
1 polymer ?
#
loop_
_entity_poly.entity_id
_entity_poly.type
_entity_poly.pdbx_seq_one_letter_code
_entity_poly.pdbx_strand_id
1 'polypeptide(L)'
;MEIRLAFCTHLFFSRHFKPIGYGFVFCWLLCTSCHKEDTGAYMVTSEDFYEVAVPEHNYQELLNVELLKVTADPRFPALAKKRVELLKKYILELNLLLGITGSDYSIAISDQNRERLLELKKLTGDSFKKELVRLTVESDQQLIGFHVNAISSEGAKDPALREWARQKLPVLTGNLSEVQALH
;
A
#
# COMPACT_ATOMS: atom_id res chain seq x y z
N MET A 1 85.10 21.24 -23.86
CA MET A 1 84.56 22.55 -23.45
C MET A 1 83.13 22.60 -23.93
N GLU A 2 82.15 22.53 -23.03
CA GLU A 2 81.51 23.73 -22.45
C GLU A 2 80.75 24.52 -23.53
N ILE A 3 79.48 24.91 -23.45
CA ILE A 3 78.54 25.11 -22.34
C ILE A 3 77.13 25.14 -22.96
N ARG A 4 76.13 24.86 -22.12
CA ARG A 4 74.68 24.83 -22.38
C ARG A 4 74.02 26.22 -22.45
N LEU A 5 72.70 26.17 -22.75
CA LEU A 5 71.61 27.14 -22.46
C LEU A 5 71.49 28.32 -23.43
N ALA A 6 70.32 28.80 -23.85
CA ALA A 6 68.88 28.48 -23.69
C ALA A 6 68.14 29.32 -24.79
N PHE A 7 66.91 29.10 -25.22
CA PHE A 7 65.67 29.33 -24.47
C PHE A 7 64.43 28.91 -25.28
N CYS A 8 63.37 28.57 -24.54
CA CYS A 8 62.05 28.08 -24.91
C CYS A 8 61.28 28.86 -25.99
N THR A 9 60.28 28.22 -26.62
CA THR A 9 58.85 28.54 -26.42
C THR A 9 57.87 27.60 -27.15
N HIS A 10 56.78 27.24 -26.44
CA HIS A 10 55.49 26.67 -26.88
C HIS A 10 55.49 25.27 -27.53
N LEU A 11 55.40 24.16 -26.79
CA LEU A 11 54.27 23.64 -25.98
C LEU A 11 52.91 23.60 -26.72
N PHE A 12 52.46 22.36 -26.93
CA PHE A 12 51.07 21.90 -26.83
C PHE A 12 50.04 22.45 -27.83
N PHE A 13 50.16 22.05 -29.10
CA PHE A 13 49.02 22.04 -30.02
C PHE A 13 49.01 20.73 -30.80
N SER A 14 48.30 19.73 -30.26
CA SER A 14 47.72 18.59 -31.00
C SER A 14 47.59 17.41 -30.03
N ARG A 15 46.40 17.25 -29.41
CA ARG A 15 45.81 15.92 -29.15
C ARG A 15 44.48 15.88 -28.38
N HIS A 16 43.92 17.00 -27.93
CA HIS A 16 42.72 16.96 -27.06
C HIS A 16 41.44 17.57 -27.66
N PHE A 17 41.38 17.82 -28.97
CA PHE A 17 40.21 18.47 -29.58
C PHE A 17 39.09 17.54 -30.07
N LYS A 18 39.24 16.21 -29.98
CA LYS A 18 38.20 15.25 -30.41
C LYS A 18 37.26 14.67 -29.32
N PRO A 19 37.53 14.67 -28.01
CA PRO A 19 36.58 14.12 -27.03
C PRO A 19 35.55 15.16 -26.53
N ILE A 20 35.77 16.47 -26.75
CA ILE A 20 34.91 17.53 -26.19
C ILE A 20 33.54 17.59 -26.92
N GLY A 21 33.50 17.28 -28.22
CA GLY A 21 32.25 17.26 -28.99
C GLY A 21 31.30 16.13 -28.60
N TYR A 22 31.83 14.95 -28.25
CA TYR A 22 31.01 13.79 -27.87
C TYR A 22 30.45 13.89 -26.45
N GLY A 23 31.17 14.55 -25.53
CA GLY A 23 30.68 14.78 -24.17
C GLY A 23 29.46 15.71 -24.12
N PHE A 24 29.42 16.72 -24.99
CA PHE A 24 28.30 17.68 -25.04
C PHE A 24 27.01 17.05 -25.60
N VAL A 25 27.12 16.17 -26.61
CA VAL A 25 25.96 15.46 -27.18
C VAL A 25 25.38 14.44 -26.21
N PHE A 26 26.21 13.76 -25.40
CA PHE A 26 25.75 12.81 -24.39
C PHE A 26 25.06 13.50 -23.20
N CYS A 27 25.53 14.69 -22.79
CA CYS A 27 24.84 15.50 -21.78
C CYS A 27 23.50 16.05 -22.31
N TRP A 28 23.39 16.40 -23.59
CA TRP A 28 22.16 16.96 -24.16
C TRP A 28 21.04 15.90 -24.29
N LEU A 29 21.39 14.63 -24.57
CA LEU A 29 20.44 13.51 -24.61
C LEU A 29 19.90 13.11 -23.22
N LEU A 30 20.63 13.41 -22.14
CA LEU A 30 20.16 13.14 -20.77
C LEU A 30 19.22 14.24 -20.22
N CYS A 31 19.12 15.38 -20.89
CA CYS A 31 18.25 16.48 -20.48
C CYS A 31 16.87 16.47 -21.15
N THR A 32 16.61 15.58 -22.11
CA THR A 32 15.31 15.51 -22.83
C THR A 32 14.29 14.57 -22.20
N SER A 33 14.63 13.83 -21.14
CA SER A 33 13.67 12.97 -20.40
C SER A 33 13.15 13.61 -19.12
N CYS A 34 13.13 14.94 -19.02
CA CYS A 34 12.23 15.62 -18.09
C CYS A 34 10.82 15.64 -18.71
N HIS A 35 10.22 14.47 -18.85
CA HIS A 35 8.78 14.38 -19.05
C HIS A 35 8.18 14.82 -17.72
N LYS A 36 7.56 16.00 -17.68
CA LYS A 36 6.60 16.32 -16.62
C LYS A 36 5.45 15.35 -16.81
N GLU A 37 5.60 14.15 -16.26
CA GLU A 37 4.45 13.30 -16.00
C GLU A 37 3.51 14.14 -15.12
N ASP A 38 2.27 14.26 -15.57
CA ASP A 38 1.22 14.87 -14.78
C ASP A 38 1.20 14.11 -13.45
N THR A 39 1.72 14.73 -12.38
CA THR A 39 1.79 14.12 -11.04
C THR A 39 0.38 13.79 -10.50
N GLY A 40 -0.68 14.23 -11.18
CA GLY A 40 -2.07 13.88 -10.90
C GLY A 40 -2.63 12.68 -11.66
N ALA A 41 -1.95 12.14 -12.68
CA ALA A 41 -2.44 11.01 -13.47
C ALA A 41 -2.32 9.66 -12.75
N TYR A 42 -1.45 9.57 -11.74
CA TYR A 42 -1.21 8.37 -10.93
C TYR A 42 -1.84 8.44 -9.53
N MET A 43 -2.56 9.51 -9.20
CA MET A 43 -3.22 9.63 -7.90
C MET A 43 -4.44 8.72 -7.82
N VAL A 44 -4.60 8.04 -6.69
CA VAL A 44 -5.75 7.18 -6.40
C VAL A 44 -7.01 8.05 -6.31
N THR A 45 -8.05 7.74 -7.09
CA THR A 45 -9.35 8.40 -6.95
C THR A 45 -10.12 7.81 -5.76
N SER A 46 -11.15 8.51 -5.30
CA SER A 46 -12.01 7.99 -4.24
C SER A 46 -12.73 6.71 -4.65
N GLU A 47 -13.04 6.56 -5.94
CA GLU A 47 -13.63 5.35 -6.52
C GLU A 47 -12.62 4.20 -6.51
N ASP A 48 -11.38 4.42 -6.98
CA ASP A 48 -10.32 3.41 -6.92
C ASP A 48 -10.07 2.91 -5.49
N PHE A 49 -10.05 3.82 -4.50
CA PHE A 49 -9.91 3.45 -3.10
C PHE A 49 -11.09 2.59 -2.62
N TYR A 50 -12.31 2.98 -2.99
CA TYR A 50 -13.53 2.26 -2.62
C TYR A 50 -13.54 0.84 -3.22
N GLU A 51 -13.19 0.71 -4.50
CA GLU A 51 -13.15 -0.57 -5.22
C GLU A 51 -12.18 -1.58 -4.60
N VAL A 52 -11.08 -1.13 -3.98
CA VAL A 52 -10.14 -2.04 -3.30
C VAL A 52 -10.45 -2.22 -1.81
N ALA A 53 -10.90 -1.17 -1.12
CA ALA A 53 -11.11 -1.21 0.33
C ALA A 53 -12.37 -1.97 0.72
N VAL A 54 -13.45 -1.90 -0.06
CA VAL A 54 -14.73 -2.56 0.28
C VAL A 54 -14.67 -4.08 0.16
N PRO A 55 -14.14 -4.69 -0.92
CA PRO A 55 -13.97 -6.13 -0.97
C PRO A 55 -13.12 -6.67 0.18
N GLU A 56 -12.06 -5.94 0.55
CA GLU A 56 -11.17 -6.34 1.65
C GLU A 56 -11.87 -6.20 3.01
N HIS A 57 -12.62 -5.13 3.22
CA HIS A 57 -13.50 -4.97 4.38
C HIS A 57 -14.48 -6.15 4.50
N ASN A 58 -15.15 -6.53 3.41
CA ASN A 58 -16.11 -7.63 3.40
C ASN A 58 -15.42 -8.97 3.66
N TYR A 59 -14.17 -9.13 3.23
CA TYR A 59 -13.35 -10.29 3.58
C TYR A 59 -13.05 -10.35 5.07
N GLN A 60 -12.70 -9.23 5.70
CA GLN A 60 -12.48 -9.14 7.14
C GLN A 60 -13.73 -9.49 7.95
N GLU A 61 -14.93 -9.10 7.50
CA GLU A 61 -16.17 -9.51 8.15
C GLU A 61 -16.35 -11.03 8.16
N LEU A 62 -16.06 -11.71 7.04
CA LEU A 62 -16.14 -13.16 6.95
C LEU A 62 -15.10 -13.86 7.84
N LEU A 63 -13.87 -13.35 7.90
CA LEU A 63 -12.85 -13.85 8.83
C LEU A 63 -13.27 -13.68 10.29
N ASN A 64 -13.89 -12.53 10.63
CA ASN A 64 -14.41 -12.31 11.98
C ASN A 64 -15.54 -13.27 12.35
N VAL A 65 -16.39 -13.67 11.38
CA VAL A 65 -17.38 -14.73 11.58
C VAL A 65 -16.72 -16.06 11.91
N GLU A 66 -15.60 -16.40 11.26
CA GLU A 66 -14.85 -17.62 11.60
C GLU A 66 -14.15 -17.51 12.96
N LEU A 67 -13.60 -16.34 13.32
CA LEU A 67 -13.02 -16.10 14.66
C LEU A 67 -14.05 -16.29 15.79
N LEU A 68 -15.30 -15.85 15.58
CA LEU A 68 -16.39 -16.05 16.54
C LEU A 68 -16.67 -17.53 16.85
N LYS A 69 -16.39 -18.44 15.91
CA LYS A 69 -16.64 -19.87 16.07
C LYS A 69 -15.55 -20.59 16.86
N VAL A 70 -14.39 -19.95 17.07
CA VAL A 70 -13.29 -20.52 17.86
C VAL A 70 -13.59 -20.34 19.35
N THR A 71 -14.49 -21.16 19.89
CA THR A 71 -14.97 -21.03 21.28
C THR A 71 -14.03 -21.63 22.33
N ALA A 72 -13.07 -22.45 21.91
CA ALA A 72 -12.11 -23.09 22.81
C ALA A 72 -11.15 -22.09 23.49
N ASP A 73 -10.93 -20.91 22.89
CA ASP A 73 -10.16 -19.82 23.48
C ASP A 73 -11.02 -18.55 23.48
N PRO A 74 -11.42 -18.01 24.65
CA PRO A 74 -12.34 -16.88 24.72
C PRO A 74 -11.77 -15.58 24.15
N ARG A 75 -10.45 -15.47 23.94
CA ARG A 75 -9.81 -14.30 23.32
C ARG A 75 -10.29 -14.09 21.88
N PHE A 76 -10.53 -15.17 21.14
CA PHE A 76 -10.98 -15.13 19.75
C PHE A 76 -12.35 -14.48 19.59
N PRO A 77 -13.43 -14.98 20.22
CA PRO A 77 -14.76 -14.37 20.09
C PRO A 77 -14.84 -12.98 20.74
N ALA A 78 -14.05 -12.69 21.77
CA ALA A 78 -13.98 -11.35 22.35
C ALA A 78 -13.41 -10.33 21.34
N LEU A 79 -12.28 -10.66 20.70
CA LEU A 79 -11.66 -9.83 19.68
C LEU A 79 -12.57 -9.68 18.45
N ALA A 80 -13.17 -10.77 17.98
CA ALA A 80 -14.03 -10.74 16.80
C ALA A 80 -15.25 -9.82 16.97
N LYS A 81 -15.91 -9.83 18.14
CA LYS A 81 -17.02 -8.92 18.45
C LYS A 81 -16.60 -7.45 18.37
N LYS A 82 -15.46 -7.11 18.97
CA LYS A 82 -14.91 -5.76 18.90
C LYS A 82 -14.65 -5.35 17.45
N ARG A 83 -14.02 -6.22 16.66
CA ARG A 83 -13.69 -5.96 15.26
C ARG A 83 -14.94 -5.75 14.40
N VAL A 84 -15.99 -6.54 14.60
CA VAL A 84 -17.27 -6.37 13.88
C VAL A 84 -17.87 -4.97 14.09
N GLU A 85 -17.86 -4.45 15.32
CA GLU A 85 -18.39 -3.10 15.58
C GLU A 85 -17.52 -2.00 14.95
N LEU A 86 -16.20 -2.20 14.90
CA LEU A 86 -15.28 -1.27 14.25
C LEU A 86 -15.47 -1.27 12.72
N LEU A 87 -15.66 -2.44 12.10
CA LEU A 87 -15.89 -2.56 10.66
C LEU A 87 -17.22 -1.92 10.24
N LYS A 88 -18.30 -2.14 10.98
CA LYS A 88 -19.57 -1.44 10.76
C LYS A 88 -19.41 0.07 10.75
N LYS A 89 -18.66 0.62 11.72
CA LYS A 89 -18.39 2.05 11.78
C LYS A 89 -17.54 2.51 10.60
N TYR A 90 -16.51 1.73 10.24
CA TYR A 90 -15.62 2.02 9.13
C TYR A 90 -16.38 2.19 7.81
N ILE A 91 -17.21 1.21 7.43
CA ILE A 91 -17.91 1.26 6.13
C ILE A 91 -18.98 2.36 6.09
N LEU A 92 -19.67 2.60 7.22
CA LEU A 92 -20.64 3.70 7.33
C LEU A 92 -19.98 5.06 7.12
N GLU A 93 -18.82 5.28 7.72
CA GLU A 93 -18.08 6.54 7.58
C GLU A 93 -17.50 6.70 6.17
N LEU A 94 -17.00 5.61 5.55
CA LEU A 94 -16.52 5.64 4.17
C LEU A 94 -17.65 5.98 3.19
N ASN A 95 -18.80 5.32 3.31
CA ASN A 95 -19.95 5.57 2.43
C ASN A 95 -20.44 7.02 2.58
N LEU A 96 -20.51 7.53 3.82
CA LEU A 96 -20.87 8.92 4.07
C LEU A 96 -19.88 9.90 3.43
N LEU A 97 -18.58 9.64 3.57
CA LEU A 97 -17.52 10.46 3.00
C LEU A 97 -17.61 10.54 1.47
N LEU A 98 -17.94 9.43 0.82
CA LEU A 98 -18.03 9.31 -0.63
C LEU A 98 -19.41 9.64 -1.20
N GLY A 99 -20.38 10.00 -0.34
CA GLY A 99 -21.75 10.31 -0.77
C GLY A 99 -22.52 9.09 -1.32
N ILE A 100 -22.10 7.88 -0.96
CA ILE A 100 -22.75 6.63 -1.40
C ILE A 100 -23.99 6.41 -0.53
N THR A 101 -25.17 6.57 -1.15
CA THR A 101 -26.45 6.39 -0.47
C THR A 101 -26.96 4.96 -0.65
N GLY A 102 -26.96 4.20 0.44
CA GLY A 102 -27.48 2.84 0.47
C GLY A 102 -26.56 1.89 1.24
N SER A 103 -27.10 0.75 1.64
CA SER A 103 -26.31 -0.35 2.16
C SER A 103 -25.66 -1.08 0.99
N ASP A 104 -24.70 -0.45 0.32
CA ASP A 104 -24.07 -1.04 -0.85
C ASP A 104 -23.03 -2.09 -0.42
N TYR A 105 -23.53 -3.16 0.19
CA TYR A 105 -22.81 -4.42 0.44
C TYR A 105 -22.71 -5.26 -0.85
N SER A 106 -23.02 -4.69 -2.03
CA SER A 106 -23.09 -5.43 -3.28
C SER A 106 -21.72 -5.86 -3.81
N ILE A 107 -20.65 -5.20 -3.35
CA ILE A 107 -19.30 -5.52 -3.77
C ILE A 107 -18.85 -6.82 -3.10
N ALA A 108 -18.76 -7.87 -3.90
CA ALA A 108 -18.25 -9.16 -3.46
C ALA A 108 -16.77 -9.09 -3.07
N ILE A 109 -16.34 -9.99 -2.20
CA ILE A 109 -14.90 -10.23 -1.96
C ILE A 109 -14.22 -10.66 -3.27
N SER A 110 -12.91 -10.41 -3.38
CA SER A 110 -12.12 -10.85 -4.54
C SER A 110 -12.12 -12.39 -4.67
N ASP A 111 -11.95 -12.90 -5.89
CA ASP A 111 -11.87 -14.34 -6.15
C ASP A 111 -10.74 -15.01 -5.38
N GLN A 112 -9.60 -14.32 -5.25
CA GLN A 112 -8.48 -14.78 -4.45
C GLN A 112 -8.87 -14.93 -2.96
N ASN A 113 -9.54 -13.94 -2.39
CA ASN A 113 -10.00 -14.00 -1.00
C ASN A 113 -11.09 -15.07 -0.80
N ARG A 114 -11.95 -15.27 -1.80
CA ARG A 114 -12.93 -16.37 -1.82
C ARG A 114 -12.23 -17.73 -1.79
N GLU A 115 -11.22 -17.95 -2.63
CA GLU A 115 -10.45 -19.19 -2.65
C GLU A 115 -9.75 -19.46 -1.32
N ARG A 116 -9.10 -18.44 -0.74
CA ARG A 116 -8.46 -18.54 0.58
C ARG A 116 -9.43 -18.94 1.68
N LEU A 117 -10.66 -18.42 1.67
CA LEU A 117 -11.73 -18.83 2.60
C LEU A 117 -12.17 -20.28 2.38
N LEU A 118 -12.21 -20.75 1.13
CA LEU A 118 -12.55 -22.14 0.83
C LEU A 118 -11.46 -23.08 1.34
N GLU A 119 -10.19 -22.76 1.15
CA GLU A 119 -9.07 -23.55 1.69
C GLU A 119 -9.05 -23.55 3.22
N LEU A 120 -9.29 -22.40 3.85
CA LEU A 120 -9.40 -22.31 5.31
C LEU A 120 -10.44 -23.30 5.85
N LYS A 121 -11.61 -23.40 5.21
CA LYS A 121 -12.71 -24.28 5.63
C LYS A 121 -12.42 -25.78 5.50
N LYS A 122 -11.36 -26.16 4.77
CA LYS A 122 -10.90 -27.56 4.70
C LYS A 122 -10.02 -27.95 5.89
N LEU A 123 -9.49 -26.97 6.62
CA LEU A 123 -8.63 -27.19 7.78
C LEU A 123 -9.47 -27.43 9.04
N THR A 124 -8.86 -28.08 10.04
CA THR A 124 -9.49 -28.32 11.35
C THR A 124 -8.49 -28.16 12.50
N GLY A 125 -9.01 -27.99 13.72
CA GLY A 125 -8.19 -27.92 14.94
C GLY A 125 -7.17 -26.79 14.93
N ASP A 126 -5.93 -27.09 15.33
CA ASP A 126 -4.86 -26.10 15.42
C ASP A 126 -4.41 -25.55 14.06
N SER A 127 -4.47 -26.38 13.01
CA SER A 127 -4.14 -25.92 11.64
C SER A 127 -5.12 -24.84 11.16
N PHE A 128 -6.42 -25.04 11.41
CA PHE A 128 -7.45 -24.04 11.14
C PHE A 128 -7.21 -22.75 11.92
N LYS A 129 -6.94 -22.84 13.23
CA LYS A 129 -6.71 -21.64 14.05
C LYS A 129 -5.51 -20.83 13.57
N LYS A 130 -4.36 -21.49 13.32
CA LYS A 130 -3.15 -20.83 12.83
C LYS A 130 -3.37 -20.15 11.49
N GLU A 131 -4.05 -20.85 10.58
CA GLU A 131 -4.34 -20.30 9.26
C GLU A 131 -5.34 -19.14 9.35
N LEU A 132 -6.38 -19.24 10.16
CA LEU A 132 -7.35 -18.16 10.39
C LEU A 132 -6.66 -16.89 10.93
N VAL A 133 -5.76 -17.03 11.91
CA VAL A 133 -4.99 -15.89 12.43
C VAL A 133 -4.09 -15.31 11.34
N ARG A 134 -3.36 -16.15 10.59
CA ARG A 134 -2.51 -15.70 9.47
C ARG A 134 -3.31 -14.91 8.43
N LEU A 135 -4.45 -15.43 7.97
CA LEU A 135 -5.32 -14.77 7.01
C LEU A 135 -5.86 -13.44 7.55
N THR A 136 -6.22 -13.38 8.84
CA THR A 136 -6.69 -12.15 9.49
C THR A 136 -5.58 -11.10 9.56
N VAL A 137 -4.36 -11.50 9.92
CA VAL A 137 -3.17 -10.61 9.93
C VAL A 137 -2.89 -10.04 8.54
N GLU A 138 -2.87 -10.89 7.52
CA GLU A 138 -2.59 -10.45 6.14
C GLU A 138 -3.68 -9.50 5.62
N SER A 139 -4.94 -9.79 5.93
CA SER A 139 -6.05 -8.92 5.58
C SER A 139 -5.98 -7.56 6.29
N ASP A 140 -5.62 -7.52 7.58
CA ASP A 140 -5.39 -6.28 8.31
C ASP A 140 -4.25 -5.46 7.69
N GLN A 141 -3.14 -6.12 7.35
CA GLN A 141 -2.00 -5.48 6.68
C GLN A 141 -2.38 -4.91 5.31
N GLN A 142 -3.20 -5.63 4.54
CA GLN A 142 -3.68 -5.18 3.24
C GLN A 142 -4.52 -3.92 3.36
N LEU A 143 -5.51 -3.92 4.28
CA LEU A 143 -6.36 -2.76 4.50
C LEU A 143 -5.56 -1.55 5.01
N ILE A 144 -4.60 -1.76 5.93
CA ILE A 144 -3.66 -0.73 6.37
C ILE A 144 -2.84 -0.21 5.17
N GLY A 145 -2.38 -1.10 4.30
CA GLY A 145 -1.64 -0.76 3.09
C GLY A 145 -2.41 0.19 2.18
N PHE A 146 -3.71 -0.03 1.98
CA PHE A 146 -4.56 0.90 1.23
C PHE A 146 -4.59 2.30 1.85
N HIS A 147 -4.66 2.39 3.18
CA HIS A 147 -4.66 3.68 3.89
C HIS A 147 -3.31 4.38 3.81
N VAL A 148 -2.21 3.64 4.00
CA VAL A 148 -0.85 4.17 3.85
C VAL A 148 -0.65 4.72 2.44
N ASN A 149 -1.10 4.00 1.42
CA ASN A 149 -1.05 4.46 0.04
C ASN A 149 -1.88 5.73 -0.13
N ALA A 150 -3.13 5.74 0.36
CA ALA A 150 -4.03 6.89 0.27
C ALA A 150 -3.43 8.15 0.91
N ILE A 151 -2.74 8.07 2.03
CA ILE A 151 -2.18 9.25 2.71
C ILE A 151 -0.82 9.72 2.17
N SER A 152 -0.22 8.97 1.25
CA SER A 152 1.11 9.28 0.72
C SER A 152 1.10 10.56 -0.11
N SER A 153 2.29 11.06 -0.46
CA SER A 153 2.45 12.25 -1.31
C SER A 153 1.84 12.08 -2.71
N GLU A 154 1.75 10.83 -3.19
CA GLU A 154 1.17 10.42 -4.47
C GLU A 154 -0.18 9.71 -4.27
N GLY A 155 -0.75 9.80 -3.07
CA GLY A 155 -1.91 9.02 -2.65
C GLY A 155 -3.24 9.52 -3.21
N ALA A 156 -4.26 9.55 -2.35
CA ALA A 156 -5.61 9.90 -2.76
C ALA A 156 -5.71 11.37 -3.21
N LYS A 157 -6.35 11.58 -4.36
CA LYS A 157 -6.57 12.93 -4.92
C LYS A 157 -7.43 13.79 -3.99
N ASP A 158 -8.44 13.17 -3.37
CA ASP A 158 -9.36 13.82 -2.44
C ASP A 158 -8.70 14.08 -1.07
N PRO A 159 -8.53 15.35 -0.65
CA PRO A 159 -7.99 15.69 0.67
C PRO A 159 -8.83 15.15 1.84
N ALA A 160 -10.15 15.05 1.69
CA ALA A 160 -11.03 14.55 2.74
C ALA A 160 -10.82 13.05 2.95
N LEU A 161 -10.70 12.28 1.86
CA LEU A 161 -10.31 10.87 1.91
C LEU A 161 -8.93 10.67 2.54
N ARG A 162 -7.94 11.50 2.21
CA ARG A 162 -6.62 11.44 2.84
C ARG A 162 -6.68 11.65 4.35
N GLU A 163 -7.41 12.66 4.79
CA GLU A 163 -7.50 12.94 6.22
C GLU A 163 -8.28 11.85 6.95
N TRP A 164 -9.40 11.39 6.39
CA TRP A 164 -10.15 10.27 6.94
C TRP A 164 -9.27 9.01 7.04
N ALA A 165 -8.54 8.66 5.98
CA ALA A 165 -7.66 7.49 5.96
C ALA A 165 -6.57 7.59 7.05
N ARG A 166 -5.97 8.77 7.22
CA ARG A 166 -5.00 9.05 8.28
C ARG A 166 -5.59 8.79 9.67
N GLN A 167 -6.83 9.21 9.90
CA GLN A 167 -7.53 9.02 11.17
C GLN A 167 -7.86 7.55 11.46
N LYS A 168 -7.97 6.69 10.44
CA LYS A 168 -8.25 5.25 10.64
C LYS A 168 -7.02 4.42 10.98
N LEU A 169 -5.83 4.84 10.55
CA LEU A 169 -4.60 4.08 10.76
C LEU A 169 -4.36 3.64 12.22
N PRO A 170 -4.55 4.48 13.27
CA PRO A 170 -4.35 4.04 14.65
C PRO A 170 -5.28 2.90 15.06
N VAL A 171 -6.55 2.92 14.63
CA VAL A 171 -7.52 1.88 14.95
C VAL A 171 -7.19 0.58 14.22
N LEU A 172 -6.84 0.68 12.93
CA LEU A 172 -6.49 -0.49 12.11
C LEU A 172 -5.21 -1.16 12.60
N THR A 173 -4.18 -0.38 12.93
CA THR A 173 -2.91 -0.92 13.47
C THR A 173 -3.07 -1.50 14.88
N GLY A 174 -3.95 -0.93 15.71
CA GLY A 174 -4.35 -1.52 16.99
C GLY A 174 -5.01 -2.90 16.80
N ASN A 175 -5.96 -3.00 15.86
CA ASN A 175 -6.62 -4.27 15.52
C ASN A 175 -5.62 -5.33 15.04
N LEU A 176 -4.69 -4.97 14.16
CA LEU A 176 -3.62 -5.86 13.72
C LEU A 176 -2.80 -6.39 14.90
N SER A 177 -2.40 -5.50 15.80
CA SER A 177 -1.59 -5.85 16.98
C SER A 177 -2.32 -6.84 17.89
N GLU A 178 -3.64 -6.66 18.07
CA GLU A 178 -4.46 -7.57 18.86
C GLU A 178 -4.61 -8.95 18.23
N VAL A 179 -4.74 -9.04 16.90
CA VAL A 179 -4.78 -10.34 16.19
C VAL A 179 -3.43 -11.03 16.28
N GLN A 180 -2.32 -10.29 16.12
CA GLN A 180 -0.97 -10.85 16.25
C GLN A 180 -0.70 -11.42 17.65
N ALA A 181 -1.34 -10.87 18.69
CA ALA A 181 -1.27 -11.39 20.05
C ALA A 181 -2.06 -12.69 20.30
N LEU A 182 -2.81 -13.20 19.30
CA LEU A 182 -3.46 -14.51 19.36
C LEU A 182 -2.53 -15.68 19.03
N HIS A 183 -1.34 -15.39 18.47
CA HIS A 183 -0.32 -16.40 18.14
C HIS A 183 0.27 -17.08 19.38
#